data_AF-A0A6J8BH96-F1
#
_entry.id   AF-A0A6J8BH96-F1
#
_cell.length_a   1.000
_cell.length_b   1.000
_cell.length_c   1.000
_cell.angle_alpha   90.00
_cell.angle_beta   90.00
_cell.angle_gamma   90.00
#
_symmetry.space_group_name_H-M   'P 1'
#
loop_
_entity.id
_entity.type
_entity.pdbx_description
1 polymer ?
#
loop_
_entity_poly.entity_id
_entity_poly.type
_entity_poly.pdbx_seq_one_letter_code
_entity_poly.pdbx_strand_id
1 'polypeptide(L)'
;MKQAIETNNFLANNTPPVSPENGDFQQNIRRTNAQRRGRKKVRKDRSKAYRQLKKLSVRLISAEKLNQRYRQRLHRMKNKGKLSSESPRSKTHILLKGQNVSPKVRKTLLYHFSLVEGIKQKKYRDNKSEKKRQLIRHVVKSNILKKYRFKHFTEKTFSFCRKTKTTEHLEYTRKQHKNKTVTKFLKMVREFLQRDENSRCAAGKKRL
;
A
#
# COMPACT_ATOMS: atom_id res chain seq x y z
N MET A 1 72.89 -45.59 -20.69
CA MET A 1 72.15 -44.72 -21.64
C MET A 1 71.17 -45.45 -22.57
N LYS A 2 71.31 -46.76 -22.84
CA LYS A 2 70.35 -47.50 -23.69
C LYS A 2 68.98 -47.78 -23.04
N GLN A 3 68.94 -48.04 -21.73
CA GLN A 3 67.70 -48.30 -21.00
C GLN A 3 66.75 -47.09 -20.90
N ALA A 4 67.27 -45.85 -20.94
CA ALA A 4 66.44 -44.64 -20.89
C ALA A 4 65.77 -44.29 -22.24
N ILE A 5 66.30 -44.84 -23.34
CA ILE A 5 65.74 -44.65 -24.69
C ILE A 5 64.61 -45.67 -24.92
N GLU A 6 64.80 -46.90 -24.44
CA GLU A 6 63.78 -47.96 -24.51
C GLU A 6 62.53 -47.64 -23.66
N THR A 7 62.70 -47.06 -22.46
CA THR A 7 61.56 -46.69 -21.60
C THR A 7 60.71 -45.57 -22.19
N ASN A 8 61.34 -44.58 -22.84
CA ASN A 8 60.61 -43.49 -23.51
C ASN A 8 59.82 -43.97 -24.74
N ASN A 9 60.38 -44.92 -25.50
CA ASN A 9 59.68 -45.52 -26.65
C ASN A 9 58.52 -46.43 -26.23
N PHE A 10 58.63 -47.13 -25.10
CA PHE A 10 57.54 -47.97 -24.58
C PHE A 10 56.35 -47.15 -24.07
N LEU A 11 56.60 -45.99 -23.46
CA LEU A 11 55.55 -45.06 -23.00
C LEU A 11 54.82 -44.38 -24.17
N ALA A 12 55.53 -43.96 -25.22
CA ALA A 12 54.92 -43.34 -26.39
C ALA A 12 53.97 -44.29 -27.16
N ASN A 13 54.29 -45.59 -27.22
CA ASN A 13 53.50 -46.58 -27.95
C ASN A 13 52.29 -47.13 -27.17
N ASN A 14 52.19 -46.86 -25.86
CA ASN A 14 51.09 -47.31 -25.00
C ASN A 14 50.24 -46.17 -24.43
N THR A 15 50.49 -44.93 -24.84
CA THR A 15 49.63 -43.80 -24.48
C THR A 15 48.49 -43.75 -25.51
N PRO A 16 47.20 -43.76 -25.09
CA PRO A 16 46.09 -43.61 -26.03
C PRO A 16 46.27 -42.32 -26.84
N PRO A 17 45.87 -42.29 -28.13
CA PRO A 17 46.02 -41.10 -28.96
C PRO A 17 45.39 -39.91 -28.24
N VAL A 18 46.06 -38.77 -28.28
CA VAL A 18 45.55 -37.52 -27.71
C VAL A 18 44.16 -37.29 -28.29
N SER A 19 43.14 -37.41 -27.44
CA SER A 19 41.77 -37.07 -27.82
C SER A 19 41.80 -35.69 -28.44
N PRO A 20 41.16 -35.47 -29.61
CA PRO A 20 41.23 -34.19 -30.29
C PRO A 20 40.89 -33.09 -29.28
N GLU A 21 41.86 -32.21 -29.01
CA GLU A 21 41.67 -31.00 -28.21
C GLU A 21 40.36 -30.38 -28.68
N ASN A 22 39.47 -30.08 -27.73
CA ASN A 22 38.11 -29.61 -27.94
C ASN A 22 38.00 -28.63 -29.13
N GLY A 23 37.89 -29.17 -30.34
CA GLY A 23 37.49 -28.41 -31.50
C GLY A 23 36.10 -27.95 -31.15
N ASP A 24 35.88 -26.64 -31.16
CA ASP A 24 34.62 -26.00 -30.82
C ASP A 24 33.45 -26.72 -31.49
N PHE A 25 32.89 -27.72 -30.81
CA PHE A 25 31.58 -28.27 -31.09
C PHE A 25 30.57 -27.25 -30.58
N GLN A 26 30.61 -26.04 -31.13
CA GLN A 26 29.41 -25.27 -31.31
C GLN A 26 28.52 -26.07 -32.24
N GLN A 27 27.83 -27.07 -31.68
CA GLN A 27 26.68 -27.68 -32.30
C GLN A 27 25.67 -26.56 -32.50
N ASN A 28 25.74 -25.91 -33.67
CA ASN A 28 24.63 -25.18 -34.25
C ASN A 28 23.55 -26.22 -34.54
N ILE A 29 22.84 -26.67 -33.50
CA ILE A 29 21.64 -27.51 -33.62
C ILE A 29 20.61 -26.63 -34.33
N ARG A 30 20.67 -26.59 -35.66
CA ARG A 30 19.66 -25.97 -36.51
C ARG A 30 18.36 -26.72 -36.24
N ARG A 31 17.54 -26.16 -35.36
CA ARG A 31 16.24 -26.71 -34.98
C ARG A 31 15.47 -27.05 -36.23
N THR A 32 15.04 -28.30 -36.35
CA THR A 32 14.30 -28.76 -37.53
C THR A 32 13.01 -27.95 -37.70
N ASN A 33 12.54 -27.83 -38.94
CA ASN A 33 11.30 -27.11 -39.26
C ASN A 33 10.09 -27.64 -38.45
N ALA A 34 10.09 -28.94 -38.10
CA ALA A 34 9.11 -29.57 -37.22
C ALA A 34 9.16 -29.00 -35.78
N GLN A 35 10.36 -28.87 -35.19
CA GLN A 35 10.53 -28.27 -33.85
C GLN A 35 10.10 -26.79 -33.81
N ARG A 36 10.35 -26.02 -34.88
CA ARG A 36 9.87 -24.62 -34.98
C ARG A 36 8.35 -24.54 -35.07
N ARG A 37 7.70 -25.43 -35.84
CA ARG A 37 6.23 -25.54 -35.93
C ARG A 37 5.60 -25.91 -34.58
N GLY A 38 6.17 -26.87 -33.86
CA GLY A 38 5.72 -27.26 -32.51
C GLY A 38 5.78 -26.10 -31.50
N ARG A 39 6.89 -25.35 -31.48
CA ARG A 39 7.03 -24.15 -30.62
C ARG A 39 6.01 -23.06 -30.97
N LYS A 40 5.71 -22.86 -32.24
CA LYS A 40 4.68 -21.90 -32.70
C LYS A 40 3.29 -22.31 -32.21
N LYS A 41 2.96 -23.61 -32.25
CA LYS A 41 1.71 -24.16 -31.70
C LYS A 41 1.62 -23.93 -30.19
N VAL A 42 2.64 -24.34 -29.43
CA VAL A 42 2.71 -24.12 -27.97
C VAL A 42 2.58 -22.64 -27.60
N ARG A 43 3.25 -21.74 -28.33
CA ARG A 43 3.13 -20.30 -28.10
C ARG A 43 1.71 -19.79 -28.35
N LYS A 44 1.05 -20.27 -29.40
CA LYS A 44 -0.34 -19.92 -29.73
C LYS A 44 -1.29 -20.42 -28.63
N ASP A 45 -1.12 -21.66 -28.19
CA ASP A 45 -1.96 -22.28 -27.16
C ASP A 45 -1.77 -21.58 -25.81
N ARG A 46 -0.52 -21.30 -25.41
CA ARG A 46 -0.20 -20.53 -24.21
C ARG A 46 -0.77 -19.12 -24.26
N SER A 47 -0.68 -18.44 -25.41
CA SER A 47 -1.29 -17.12 -25.60
C SER A 47 -2.82 -17.17 -25.51
N LYS A 48 -3.45 -18.19 -26.09
CA LYS A 48 -4.90 -18.42 -25.99
C LYS A 48 -5.32 -18.65 -24.53
N ALA A 49 -4.59 -19.47 -23.79
CA ALA A 49 -4.82 -19.72 -22.38
C ALA A 49 -4.70 -18.43 -21.53
N TYR A 50 -3.63 -17.65 -21.71
CA TYR A 50 -3.49 -16.37 -20.98
C TYR A 50 -4.60 -15.35 -21.34
N ARG A 51 -5.03 -15.30 -22.60
CA ARG A 51 -6.18 -14.46 -22.99
C ARG A 51 -7.45 -14.92 -22.30
N GLN A 52 -7.68 -16.22 -22.17
CA GLN A 52 -8.83 -16.77 -21.45
C GLN A 52 -8.75 -16.46 -19.96
N LEU A 53 -7.59 -16.66 -19.32
CA LEU A 53 -7.38 -16.30 -17.92
C LEU A 53 -7.68 -14.82 -17.64
N LYS A 54 -7.21 -13.92 -18.52
CA LYS A 54 -7.50 -12.48 -18.41
C LYS A 54 -9.00 -12.18 -18.58
N LYS A 55 -9.68 -12.85 -19.52
CA LYS A 55 -11.14 -12.68 -19.69
C LYS A 55 -11.90 -13.14 -18.45
N LEU A 56 -11.52 -14.29 -17.90
CA LEU A 56 -12.14 -14.85 -16.69
C LEU A 56 -11.88 -13.99 -15.46
N SER A 57 -10.66 -13.47 -15.27
CA SER A 57 -10.35 -12.60 -14.14
C SER A 57 -11.15 -11.30 -14.16
N VAL A 58 -11.32 -10.69 -15.34
CA VAL A 58 -12.16 -9.49 -15.50
C VAL A 58 -13.62 -9.80 -15.20
N ARG A 59 -14.15 -10.94 -15.67
CA ARG A 59 -15.52 -11.38 -15.36
C ARG A 59 -15.70 -11.61 -13.87
N LEU A 60 -14.76 -12.27 -13.22
CA LEU A 60 -14.79 -12.53 -11.77
C LEU A 60 -14.85 -11.21 -11.00
N ILE A 61 -13.94 -10.26 -11.28
CA ILE A 61 -13.93 -8.94 -10.64
C ILE A 61 -15.27 -8.20 -10.87
N SER A 62 -15.84 -8.29 -12.08
CA SER A 62 -17.12 -7.67 -12.38
C SER A 62 -18.28 -8.30 -11.59
N ALA A 63 -18.28 -9.63 -11.46
CA ALA A 63 -19.27 -10.38 -10.69
C ALA A 63 -19.14 -10.11 -9.18
N GLU A 64 -17.93 -10.01 -8.64
CA GLU A 64 -17.68 -9.61 -7.26
C GLU A 64 -18.19 -8.19 -6.97
N LYS A 65 -17.90 -7.23 -7.84
CA LYS A 65 -18.44 -5.85 -7.71
C LYS A 65 -19.96 -5.84 -7.75
N LEU A 66 -20.56 -6.64 -8.64
CA LEU A 66 -22.00 -6.76 -8.75
C LEU A 66 -22.60 -7.39 -7.48
N ASN A 67 -22.02 -8.48 -6.98
CA ASN A 67 -22.39 -9.11 -5.73
C ASN A 67 -22.28 -8.15 -4.55
N GLN A 68 -21.19 -7.38 -4.45
CA GLN A 68 -21.02 -6.38 -3.41
C GLN A 68 -22.12 -5.30 -3.49
N ARG A 69 -22.45 -4.84 -4.70
CA ARG A 69 -23.56 -3.89 -4.93
C ARG A 69 -24.89 -4.46 -4.44
N TYR A 70 -25.20 -5.72 -4.76
CA TYR A 70 -26.44 -6.38 -4.32
C TYR A 70 -26.46 -6.63 -2.81
N ARG A 71 -25.36 -7.08 -2.20
CA ARG A 71 -25.22 -7.22 -0.74
C ARG A 71 -25.48 -5.89 -0.02
N GLN A 72 -24.89 -4.80 -0.51
CA GLN A 72 -25.15 -3.46 0.04
C GLN A 72 -26.60 -3.02 -0.16
N ARG A 73 -27.22 -3.30 -1.32
CA ARG A 73 -28.64 -2.98 -1.59
C ARG A 73 -29.55 -3.73 -0.63
N LEU A 74 -29.33 -5.03 -0.45
CA LEU A 74 -30.08 -5.87 0.46
C LEU A 74 -29.93 -5.39 1.91
N HIS A 75 -28.70 -5.09 2.34
CA HIS A 75 -28.44 -4.52 3.67
C HIS A 75 -29.20 -3.20 3.89
N ARG A 76 -29.16 -2.29 2.91
CA ARG A 76 -29.93 -1.03 2.96
C ARG A 76 -31.43 -1.26 3.04
N MET A 77 -31.95 -2.26 2.32
CA MET A 77 -33.38 -2.58 2.31
C MET A 77 -33.83 -3.17 3.65
N LYS A 78 -33.11 -4.16 4.18
CA LYS A 78 -33.39 -4.76 5.49
C LYS A 78 -33.35 -3.74 6.62
N ASN A 79 -32.46 -2.75 6.52
CA ASN A 79 -32.28 -1.75 7.56
C ASN A 79 -33.12 -0.47 7.36
N LYS A 80 -33.91 -0.37 6.28
CA LYS A 80 -34.73 0.81 5.97
C LYS A 80 -35.77 1.11 7.07
N GLY A 81 -36.21 0.10 7.81
CA GLY A 81 -37.10 0.25 8.98
C GLY A 81 -36.41 0.24 10.35
N LYS A 82 -35.14 -0.20 10.43
CA LYS A 82 -34.39 -0.31 11.70
C LYS A 82 -33.57 0.93 12.04
N LEU A 83 -33.07 1.65 11.03
CA LEU A 83 -32.44 2.95 11.24
C LEU A 83 -33.53 4.03 11.30
N SER A 84 -34.03 4.29 12.50
CA SER A 84 -34.97 5.37 12.81
C SER A 84 -34.41 6.78 12.54
N SER A 85 -33.11 6.92 12.25
CA SER A 85 -32.52 8.21 11.93
C SER A 85 -32.48 8.46 10.42
N GLU A 86 -33.42 9.26 9.93
CA GLU A 86 -33.37 9.80 8.58
C GLU A 86 -32.04 10.52 8.31
N SER A 87 -31.46 10.28 7.12
CA SER A 87 -30.25 11.01 6.71
C SER A 87 -30.54 12.52 6.55
N PRO A 88 -29.53 13.41 6.69
CA PRO A 88 -29.72 14.85 6.53
C PRO A 88 -30.38 15.25 5.21
N ARG A 89 -30.04 14.53 4.13
CA ARG A 89 -30.67 14.72 2.81
C ARG A 89 -32.14 14.31 2.80
N SER A 90 -32.47 13.20 3.45
CA SER A 90 -33.86 12.75 3.60
C SER A 90 -34.67 13.76 4.40
N LYS A 91 -34.16 14.21 5.55
CA LYS A 91 -34.79 15.25 6.39
C LYS A 91 -35.05 16.53 5.62
N THR A 92 -34.03 17.00 4.88
CA THR A 92 -34.13 18.19 4.03
C THR A 92 -35.22 18.02 2.97
N HIS A 93 -35.28 16.85 2.32
CA HIS A 93 -36.25 16.57 1.28
C HIS A 93 -37.67 16.46 1.82
N ILE A 94 -37.86 15.81 2.97
CA ILE A 94 -39.16 15.68 3.64
C ILE A 94 -39.66 17.06 4.06
N LEU A 95 -38.81 17.88 4.67
CA LEU A 95 -39.19 19.23 5.11
C LEU A 95 -39.58 20.14 3.94
N LEU A 96 -38.88 20.02 2.80
CA LEU A 96 -39.12 20.84 1.61
C LEU A 96 -40.10 20.21 0.63
N LYS A 97 -40.76 19.10 1.00
CA LYS A 97 -41.66 18.38 0.10
C LYS A 97 -42.84 19.30 -0.26
N GLY A 98 -43.08 19.49 -1.55
CA GLY A 98 -44.16 20.35 -2.04
C GLY A 98 -43.85 21.84 -2.08
N GLN A 99 -42.65 22.27 -1.65
CA GLN A 99 -42.24 23.68 -1.71
C GLN A 99 -41.21 23.91 -2.80
N ASN A 100 -41.41 24.95 -3.62
CA ASN A 100 -40.40 25.38 -4.58
C ASN A 100 -39.43 26.37 -3.91
N VAL A 101 -38.33 25.84 -3.39
CA VAL A 101 -37.29 26.63 -2.71
C VAL A 101 -36.02 26.74 -3.54
N SER A 102 -35.39 27.90 -3.46
CA SER A 102 -34.09 28.17 -4.08
C SER A 102 -33.05 27.11 -3.67
N PRO A 103 -32.15 26.68 -4.59
CA PRO A 103 -31.07 25.76 -4.30
C PRO A 103 -30.18 26.18 -3.13
N LYS A 104 -30.02 27.50 -2.92
CA LYS A 104 -29.23 28.06 -1.81
C LYS A 104 -29.87 27.72 -0.45
N VAL A 105 -31.19 27.87 -0.33
CA VAL A 105 -31.95 27.56 0.90
C VAL A 105 -31.85 26.07 1.20
N ARG A 106 -32.07 25.22 0.18
CA ARG A 106 -31.92 23.76 0.30
C ARG A 106 -30.52 23.35 0.77
N LYS A 107 -29.48 24.02 0.25
CA LYS A 107 -28.09 23.77 0.64
C LYS A 107 -27.81 24.16 2.10
N THR A 108 -28.32 25.31 2.54
CA THR A 108 -28.19 25.78 3.94
C THR A 108 -28.89 24.83 4.91
N LEU A 109 -30.10 24.37 4.56
CA LEU A 109 -30.87 23.45 5.38
C LEU A 109 -30.18 22.08 5.50
N LEU A 110 -29.67 21.57 4.37
CA LEU A 110 -28.88 20.34 4.35
C LEU A 110 -27.61 20.46 5.19
N TYR A 111 -26.96 21.62 5.14
CA TYR A 111 -25.79 21.92 5.95
C TYR A 111 -26.12 21.90 7.44
N HIS A 112 -27.20 22.57 7.84
CA HIS A 112 -27.67 22.59 9.23
C HIS A 112 -27.90 21.17 9.77
N PHE A 113 -28.69 20.35 9.07
CA PHE A 113 -28.95 18.98 9.51
C PHE A 113 -27.68 18.11 9.55
N SER A 114 -26.76 18.30 8.60
CA SER A 114 -25.49 17.58 8.60
C SER A 114 -24.59 17.98 9.77
N LEU A 115 -24.60 19.26 10.15
CA LEU A 115 -23.83 19.79 11.27
C LEU A 115 -24.38 19.28 12.60
N VAL A 116 -25.70 19.32 12.79
CA VAL A 116 -26.37 18.79 13.99
C VAL A 116 -26.08 17.29 14.15
N GLU A 117 -26.17 16.51 13.07
CA GLU A 117 -25.85 15.08 13.12
C GLU A 117 -24.37 14.83 13.44
N GLY A 118 -23.46 15.62 12.84
CA GLY A 118 -22.03 15.55 13.14
C GLY A 118 -21.71 15.85 14.61
N ILE A 119 -22.40 16.81 15.22
CA ILE A 119 -22.30 17.11 16.65
C ILE A 119 -22.82 15.92 17.47
N LYS A 120 -24.00 15.39 17.17
CA LYS A 120 -24.61 14.26 17.89
C LYS A 120 -23.71 13.02 17.85
N GLN A 121 -23.26 12.59 16.67
CA GLN A 121 -22.43 11.39 16.52
C GLN A 121 -21.13 11.43 17.33
N LYS A 122 -20.58 12.63 17.58
CA LYS A 122 -19.30 12.81 18.27
C LYS A 122 -19.42 13.19 19.75
N LYS A 123 -20.41 13.99 20.15
CA LYS A 123 -20.63 14.33 21.57
C LYS A 123 -20.87 13.09 22.45
N TYR A 124 -21.58 12.08 21.94
CA TYR A 124 -21.98 10.91 22.75
C TYR A 124 -20.96 9.76 22.76
N ARG A 125 -20.00 9.73 21.83
CA ARG A 125 -19.01 8.62 21.77
C ARG A 125 -17.69 8.91 22.49
N ASP A 126 -17.26 10.18 22.53
CA ASP A 126 -15.85 10.50 22.83
C ASP A 126 -15.64 11.34 24.11
N ASN A 127 -16.67 11.74 24.88
CA ASN A 127 -16.48 12.74 25.95
C ASN A 127 -16.75 12.24 27.38
N LYS A 128 -15.66 12.00 28.12
CA LYS A 128 -15.56 12.24 29.57
C LYS A 128 -14.72 13.48 29.94
N SER A 129 -13.91 14.04 29.03
CA SER A 129 -13.01 15.17 29.35
C SER A 129 -12.40 15.80 28.10
N GLU A 130 -13.10 16.68 27.37
CA GLU A 130 -12.45 17.39 26.25
C GLU A 130 -12.90 18.85 26.09
N LYS A 131 -11.91 19.75 26.20
CA LYS A 131 -12.04 21.22 26.14
C LYS A 131 -12.73 21.67 24.85
N LYS A 132 -13.64 22.66 24.96
CA LYS A 132 -14.50 23.25 23.90
C LYS A 132 -13.86 23.42 22.51
N ARG A 133 -12.55 23.71 22.41
CA ARG A 133 -11.81 23.87 21.14
C ARG A 133 -11.66 22.56 20.36
N GLN A 134 -11.56 21.43 21.04
CA GLN A 134 -11.50 20.13 20.38
C GLN A 134 -12.84 19.73 19.78
N LEU A 135 -13.94 20.03 20.48
CA LEU A 135 -15.30 19.78 19.98
C LEU A 135 -15.51 20.40 18.60
N ILE A 136 -15.16 21.67 18.44
CA ILE A 136 -15.25 22.40 17.16
C ILE A 136 -14.43 21.72 16.06
N ARG A 137 -13.18 21.34 16.35
CA ARG A 137 -12.32 20.63 15.38
C ARG A 137 -12.92 19.29 14.95
N HIS A 138 -13.55 18.57 15.87
CA HIS A 138 -14.19 17.28 15.58
C HIS A 138 -15.45 17.45 14.73
N VAL A 139 -16.25 18.49 15.01
CA VAL A 139 -17.43 18.82 14.22
C VAL A 139 -17.04 19.14 12.77
N VAL A 140 -16.05 20.02 12.58
CA VAL A 140 -15.55 20.41 11.23
C VAL A 140 -14.91 19.23 10.49
N LYS A 141 -14.31 18.28 11.20
CA LYS A 141 -13.69 17.07 10.60
C LYS A 141 -14.66 15.90 10.37
N SER A 142 -15.93 16.04 10.76
CA SER A 142 -16.89 14.93 10.72
C SER A 142 -17.05 14.33 9.32
N ASN A 143 -17.18 12.99 9.25
CA ASN A 143 -17.35 12.27 7.99
C ASN A 143 -18.65 12.66 7.27
N ILE A 144 -19.66 13.11 8.02
CA ILE A 144 -20.94 13.59 7.48
C ILE A 144 -20.76 14.89 6.69
N LEU A 145 -19.98 15.86 7.19
CA LEU A 145 -19.71 17.12 6.46
C LEU A 145 -18.81 16.88 5.24
N LYS A 146 -17.90 15.91 5.30
CA LYS A 146 -17.11 15.47 4.14
C LYS A 146 -17.99 14.85 3.05
N LYS A 147 -18.92 13.97 3.43
CA LYS A 147 -19.86 13.30 2.50
C LYS A 147 -20.64 14.31 1.64
N TYR A 148 -21.08 15.41 2.24
CA TYR A 148 -21.83 16.47 1.54
C TYR A 148 -20.95 17.64 1.06
N ARG A 149 -19.61 17.52 1.11
CA ARG A 149 -18.65 18.53 0.64
C ARG A 149 -18.82 19.91 1.29
N PHE A 150 -19.23 19.96 2.56
CA PHE A 150 -19.46 21.21 3.30
C PHE A 150 -18.22 21.80 3.97
N LYS A 151 -17.02 21.23 3.76
CA LYS A 151 -15.78 21.72 4.38
C LYS A 151 -15.57 23.23 4.20
N HIS A 152 -15.65 23.73 2.96
CA HIS A 152 -15.46 25.16 2.72
C HIS A 152 -16.60 26.00 3.30
N PHE A 153 -17.83 25.48 3.27
CA PHE A 153 -18.99 26.13 3.87
C PHE A 153 -18.80 26.28 5.39
N THR A 154 -18.33 25.23 6.08
CA THR A 154 -17.99 25.29 7.51
C THR A 154 -16.87 26.27 7.81
N GLU A 155 -15.83 26.29 6.98
CA GLU A 155 -14.68 27.19 7.17
C GLU A 155 -15.12 28.65 7.10
N LYS A 156 -16.03 28.97 6.17
CA LYS A 156 -16.62 30.29 6.03
C LYS A 156 -17.54 30.64 7.21
N THR A 157 -18.40 29.72 7.65
CA THR A 157 -19.36 29.99 8.74
C THR A 157 -18.68 30.16 10.09
N PHE A 158 -17.66 29.36 10.38
CA PHE A 158 -16.99 29.38 11.68
C PHE A 158 -15.73 30.26 11.71
N SER A 159 -15.35 30.88 10.59
CA SER A 159 -14.12 31.68 10.44
C SER A 159 -12.84 30.95 10.89
N PHE A 160 -12.85 29.62 11.01
CA PHE A 160 -11.66 28.82 11.29
C PHE A 160 -10.93 28.57 9.98
N CYS A 161 -10.11 29.54 9.58
CA CYS A 161 -9.15 29.31 8.51
C CYS A 161 -8.12 28.29 9.01
N ARG A 162 -8.00 27.13 8.35
CA ARG A 162 -6.73 26.39 8.39
C ARG A 162 -5.70 27.16 7.58
N LYS A 163 -5.34 28.36 8.04
CA LYS A 163 -3.97 28.80 7.87
C LYS A 163 -3.16 27.89 8.79
N THR A 164 -2.86 26.67 8.35
CA THR A 164 -1.49 26.20 8.57
C THR A 164 -0.70 27.28 7.89
N LYS A 165 -0.14 28.19 8.67
CA LYS A 165 0.86 29.12 8.18
C LYS A 165 1.88 28.23 7.46
N THR A 166 1.86 28.21 6.14
CA THR A 166 3.06 27.99 5.33
C THR A 166 3.88 29.26 5.53
N THR A 167 4.39 29.42 6.74
CA THR A 167 5.56 30.25 6.97
C THR A 167 6.69 29.47 6.32
N GLU A 168 7.29 30.06 5.30
CA GLU A 168 8.34 29.51 4.46
C GLU A 168 9.61 29.09 5.24
N HIS A 169 9.64 29.27 6.57
CA HIS A 169 10.72 28.90 7.47
C HIS A 169 10.33 28.03 8.68
N LEU A 170 9.23 27.27 8.61
CA LEU A 170 8.96 26.26 9.64
C LEU A 170 9.49 24.90 9.18
N GLU A 171 10.75 24.61 9.54
CA GLU A 171 11.30 23.27 9.47
C GLU A 171 10.32 22.30 10.11
N TYR A 172 9.77 21.39 9.29
CA TYR A 172 8.90 20.34 9.75
C TYR A 172 9.73 19.33 10.55
N THR A 173 9.97 19.62 11.83
CA THR A 173 10.46 18.61 12.75
C THR A 173 9.30 17.68 13.07
N ARG A 174 9.15 16.63 12.26
CA ARG A 174 8.37 15.46 12.67
C ARG A 174 8.94 15.04 14.02
N LYS A 175 8.21 15.25 15.11
CA LYS A 175 8.51 14.61 16.39
C LYS A 175 8.33 13.11 16.16
N GLN A 176 9.39 12.48 15.63
CA GLN A 176 9.55 11.04 15.64
C GLN A 176 9.39 10.68 17.11
N HIS A 177 8.34 9.94 17.43
CA HIS A 177 8.14 9.40 18.77
C HIS A 177 9.20 8.31 18.94
N LYS A 178 10.45 8.74 19.17
CA LYS A 178 11.55 7.83 19.38
C LYS A 178 11.24 7.12 20.68
N ASN A 179 11.05 5.80 20.60
CA ASN A 179 10.79 4.97 21.76
C ASN A 179 11.94 5.19 22.76
N LYS A 180 11.64 5.75 23.94
CA LYS A 180 12.65 6.18 24.91
C LYS A 180 13.61 5.04 25.27
N THR A 181 13.08 3.81 25.32
CA THR A 181 13.85 2.59 25.57
C THR A 181 14.85 2.32 24.45
N VAL A 182 14.44 2.44 23.19
CA VAL A 182 15.31 2.25 22.02
C VAL A 182 16.39 3.34 21.96
N THR A 183 16.06 4.59 22.27
CA THR A 183 17.08 5.65 22.31
C THR A 183 18.09 5.46 23.42
N LYS A 184 17.67 4.97 24.59
CA LYS A 184 18.56 4.68 25.71
C LYS A 184 19.48 3.51 25.37
N PHE A 185 18.94 2.45 24.77
CA PHE A 185 19.70 1.30 24.28
C PHE A 185 20.74 1.70 23.23
N LEU A 186 20.36 2.47 22.20
CA LEU A 186 21.30 2.93 21.17
C LEU A 186 22.40 3.84 21.75
N LYS A 187 22.07 4.65 22.76
CA LYS A 187 23.06 5.46 23.46
C LYS A 187 24.08 4.59 24.22
N MET A 188 23.61 3.57 24.95
CA MET A 188 24.48 2.61 25.63
C MET A 188 25.37 1.83 24.66
N VAL A 189 24.82 1.38 23.52
CA VAL A 189 25.60 0.67 22.49
C VAL A 189 26.68 1.59 21.91
N ARG A 190 26.34 2.86 21.64
CA ARG A 190 27.31 3.84 21.15
C ARG A 190 28.40 4.11 22.19
N GLU A 191 28.04 4.31 23.45
CA GLU A 191 28.98 4.49 24.56
C GLU A 191 29.89 3.27 24.73
N PHE A 192 29.34 2.05 24.63
CA PHE A 192 30.12 0.83 24.66
C PHE A 192 31.13 0.80 23.51
N LEU A 193 30.71 1.00 22.26
CA LEU A 193 31.62 0.96 21.10
C LEU A 193 32.66 2.09 21.09
N GLN A 194 32.40 3.19 21.79
CA GLN A 194 33.34 4.31 21.92
C GLN A 194 34.35 4.14 23.07
N ARG A 195 34.16 3.15 23.97
CA ARG A 195 35.18 2.84 24.99
C ARG A 195 36.40 2.21 24.32
N ASP A 196 37.55 2.83 24.53
CA ASP A 196 38.83 2.43 23.94
C ASP A 196 39.26 1.00 24.35
N GLU A 197 38.78 0.51 25.49
CA GLU A 197 39.00 -0.86 25.96
C GLU A 197 38.43 -1.93 25.00
N ASN A 198 37.36 -1.62 24.25
CA ASN A 198 36.78 -2.55 23.29
C ASN A 198 37.62 -2.70 22.01
N SER A 199 38.46 -1.71 21.69
CA SER A 199 39.48 -1.82 20.64
C SER A 199 40.65 -2.72 21.07
N ARG A 200 40.91 -2.81 22.38
CA ARG A 200 41.98 -3.63 22.98
C ARG A 200 41.58 -5.07 23.26
N CYS A 201 40.28 -5.36 23.40
CA CYS A 201 39.73 -6.70 23.63
C CYS A 201 39.27 -7.42 22.36
N ALA A 202 39.50 -6.86 21.17
CA ALA A 202 39.33 -7.60 19.92
C ALA A 202 40.29 -8.81 19.92
N ALA A 203 39.76 -10.00 19.59
CA ALA A 203 40.51 -11.25 19.62
C ALA A 203 41.83 -11.11 18.84
N GLY A 204 42.97 -11.25 19.53
CA GLY A 204 44.31 -11.29 18.91
C GLY A 204 45.33 -10.25 19.38
N LYS A 205 44.97 -9.24 20.20
CA LYS A 205 45.96 -8.30 20.76
C LYS A 205 46.38 -8.71 22.18
N LYS A 206 47.66 -9.05 22.37
CA LYS A 206 48.25 -9.28 23.71
C LYS A 206 48.36 -7.95 24.46
N ARG A 207 47.96 -7.93 25.73
CA ARG A 207 48.17 -6.78 26.63
C ARG A 207 49.67 -6.71 26.95
N LEU A 208 50.30 -5.59 26.62
CA LEU A 208 51.56 -5.16 27.24
C LEU A 208 51.29 -4.72 28.66
#